data_AF-A0A1H9Y400-F1
#
_entry.id   AF-A0A1H9Y400-F1
#
_cell.length_a   1.000
_cell.length_b   1.000
_cell.length_c   1.000
_cell.angle_alpha   90.00
_cell.angle_beta   90.00
_cell.angle_gamma   90.00
#
_symmetry.space_group_name_H-M   'P 1'
#
loop_
_entity.id
_entity.type
_entity.pdbx_description
1 polymer ?
#
loop_
_entity_poly.entity_id
_entity_poly.type
_entity_poly.pdbx_seq_one_letter_code
_entity_poly.pdbx_strand_id
1 'polypeptide(L)'
;MLRFFYKHLNNKKGFTLMELIIVIAIIGILALIAVPRLTGFTDRAKVRADEATAKSIENAIKLLAASENISLSEFVGKTIEFDGNDAKWGSTGAPKDRENNDIGISELEKLVELNEPQQTGKTHWEIIGLDDDGNTVTNANQAVNIKVEVRPAQ
;
A
#
# COMPACT_ATOMS: atom_id res chain seq x y z
N MET A 1 69.99 -17.73 -16.47
CA MET A 1 68.92 -18.36 -15.67
C MET A 1 67.64 -17.54 -15.83
N LEU A 2 66.91 -17.67 -16.94
CA LEU A 2 65.55 -17.09 -17.11
C LEU A 2 64.79 -17.67 -18.32
N ARG A 3 64.99 -18.97 -18.63
CA ARG A 3 64.33 -19.65 -19.77
C ARG A 3 63.00 -20.33 -19.37
N PHE A 4 62.29 -19.79 -18.39
CA PHE A 4 61.13 -20.48 -17.77
C PHE A 4 59.76 -19.82 -18.02
N PHE A 5 59.69 -18.62 -18.60
CA PHE A 5 58.42 -17.87 -18.72
C PHE A 5 57.68 -18.01 -20.06
N TYR A 6 58.08 -18.91 -20.96
CA TYR A 6 57.37 -19.14 -22.21
C TYR A 6 56.77 -20.55 -22.27
N LYS A 7 55.90 -20.87 -21.31
CA LYS A 7 55.16 -22.14 -21.34
C LYS A 7 53.76 -21.96 -20.74
N HIS A 8 52.76 -22.32 -21.57
CA HIS A 8 51.34 -22.55 -21.30
C HIS A 8 50.38 -21.35 -21.24
N LEU A 9 49.82 -20.98 -22.39
CA LEU A 9 48.39 -20.63 -22.52
C LEU A 9 47.83 -21.23 -23.82
N ASN A 10 47.88 -22.55 -23.95
CA ASN A 10 47.16 -23.27 -25.02
C ASN A 10 45.74 -23.60 -24.55
N ASN A 11 44.77 -23.35 -25.45
CA ASN A 11 43.31 -23.56 -25.34
C ASN A 11 42.47 -22.38 -24.82
N LYS A 12 42.63 -21.20 -25.43
CA LYS A 12 41.53 -20.21 -25.42
C LYS A 12 40.47 -20.62 -26.44
N LYS A 13 39.56 -21.53 -26.06
CA LYS A 13 38.28 -21.68 -26.77
C LYS A 13 37.49 -20.39 -26.54
N GLY A 14 37.58 -19.45 -27.47
CA GLY A 14 36.81 -18.21 -27.44
C GLY A 14 35.33 -18.49 -27.66
N PHE A 15 34.48 -17.80 -26.90
CA PHE A 15 33.03 -17.80 -27.10
C PHE A 15 32.72 -17.35 -28.53
N THR A 16 31.85 -18.05 -29.25
CA THR A 16 31.50 -17.62 -30.61
C THR A 16 30.56 -16.43 -30.55
N LEU A 17 30.69 -15.49 -31.49
CA LEU A 17 29.75 -14.38 -31.62
C LEU A 17 28.31 -14.89 -31.85
N MET A 18 28.17 -16.01 -32.56
CA MET A 18 26.88 -16.65 -32.82
C MET A 18 26.21 -17.19 -31.57
N GLU A 19 26.95 -17.80 -30.65
CA GLU A 19 26.40 -18.24 -29.36
C GLU A 19 25.84 -17.05 -28.56
N LEU A 20 26.53 -15.91 -28.57
CA LEU A 20 26.03 -14.72 -27.88
C LEU A 20 24.77 -14.14 -28.54
N ILE A 21 24.73 -14.12 -29.87
CA ILE A 21 23.58 -13.61 -30.64
C ILE A 21 22.32 -14.46 -30.38
N ILE A 22 22.45 -15.78 -30.34
CA ILE A 22 21.31 -16.67 -30.06
C ILE A 22 20.79 -16.46 -28.63
N VAL A 23 21.69 -16.28 -27.65
CA VAL A 23 21.30 -16.05 -26.26
C VAL A 23 20.51 -14.75 -26.10
N ILE A 24 21.00 -13.63 -26.65
CA ILE A 24 20.26 -12.35 -26.56
C ILE A 24 18.94 -12.40 -27.34
N ALA A 25 18.87 -13.17 -28.43
CA ALA A 25 17.63 -13.36 -29.18
C ALA A 25 16.57 -14.10 -28.35
N ILE A 26 16.96 -15.18 -27.67
CA ILE A 26 16.05 -15.93 -26.78
C ILE A 26 15.63 -15.06 -25.59
N ILE A 27 16.56 -14.35 -24.94
CA ILE A 27 16.25 -13.44 -23.83
C ILE A 27 15.30 -12.33 -24.29
N GLY A 28 15.46 -11.80 -25.50
CA GLY A 28 14.58 -10.78 -26.08
C GLY A 28 13.12 -11.27 -26.23
N ILE A 29 12.92 -12.50 -26.72
CA ILE A 29 11.58 -13.09 -26.87
C ILE A 29 10.94 -13.34 -25.50
N LEU A 30 11.71 -13.86 -24.53
CA LEU A 30 11.22 -14.09 -23.17
C LEU A 30 10.84 -12.78 -22.48
N ALA A 31 11.66 -11.73 -22.64
CA ALA A 31 11.39 -10.42 -22.06
C ALA A 31 10.08 -9.80 -22.60
N LEU A 32 9.82 -9.93 -23.91
CA LEU A 32 8.59 -9.45 -24.55
C LEU A 32 7.31 -10.05 -23.92
N ILE A 33 7.34 -11.32 -23.55
CA ILE A 33 6.20 -12.00 -22.91
C ILE A 33 6.13 -11.70 -21.41
N ALA A 34 7.28 -11.54 -20.75
CA ALA A 34 7.37 -11.36 -19.31
C ALA A 34 6.93 -9.96 -18.83
N VAL A 35 7.35 -8.89 -19.54
CA VAL A 35 7.08 -7.50 -19.15
C VAL A 35 5.60 -7.17 -18.93
N PRO A 36 4.67 -7.44 -19.88
CA PRO A 36 3.25 -7.08 -19.70
C PRO A 36 2.56 -7.92 -18.62
N ARG A 37 3.08 -9.11 -18.30
CA ARG A 37 2.53 -9.92 -17.20
C ARG A 37 2.90 -9.30 -15.86
N LEU A 38 4.15 -8.86 -15.71
CA LEU A 38 4.68 -8.34 -14.45
C LEU A 38 3.92 -7.09 -13.96
N THR A 39 3.55 -6.17 -14.87
CA THR A 39 2.81 -4.95 -14.52
C THR A 39 1.45 -5.24 -13.87
N GLY A 40 0.68 -6.18 -14.42
CA GLY A 40 -0.60 -6.59 -13.84
C GLY A 40 -0.45 -7.31 -12.49
N PHE A 41 0.67 -8.01 -12.25
CA PHE A 41 0.94 -8.62 -10.95
C PHE A 41 1.28 -7.58 -9.89
N THR A 42 2.09 -6.57 -10.21
CA THR A 42 2.44 -5.51 -9.28
C THR A 42 1.22 -4.70 -8.85
N ASP A 43 0.32 -4.38 -9.77
CA ASP A 43 -0.89 -3.61 -9.44
C ASP A 43 -1.83 -4.40 -8.53
N ARG A 44 -2.04 -5.70 -8.81
CA ARG A 44 -2.83 -6.56 -7.92
C ARG A 44 -2.20 -6.73 -6.54
N ALA A 45 -0.87 -6.79 -6.46
CA ALA A 45 -0.16 -6.87 -5.19
C ALA A 45 -0.37 -5.61 -4.36
N LYS A 46 -0.32 -4.43 -4.99
CA LYS A 46 -0.60 -3.13 -4.35
C LYS A 46 -2.03 -3.07 -3.81
N VAL A 47 -3.03 -3.47 -4.61
CA VAL A 47 -4.44 -3.52 -4.16
C VAL A 47 -4.59 -4.42 -2.93
N ARG A 48 -3.99 -5.61 -2.94
CA ARG A 48 -4.07 -6.54 -1.79
C ARG A 48 -3.35 -6.02 -0.55
N ALA A 49 -2.21 -5.36 -0.72
CA ALA A 49 -1.50 -4.72 0.37
C ALA A 49 -2.39 -3.64 1.00
N ASP A 50 -3.03 -2.82 0.17
CA ASP A 50 -3.92 -1.77 0.66
C ASP A 50 -5.17 -2.32 1.35
N GLU A 51 -5.79 -3.38 0.82
CA GLU A 51 -6.92 -4.06 1.47
C GLU A 51 -6.56 -4.62 2.86
N ALA A 52 -5.33 -5.12 3.02
CA ALA A 52 -4.83 -5.60 4.30
C ALA A 52 -4.60 -4.44 5.29
N THR A 53 -3.99 -3.35 4.82
CA THR A 53 -3.79 -2.14 5.62
C THR A 53 -5.12 -1.52 6.03
N ALA A 54 -6.08 -1.39 5.11
CA ALA A 54 -7.42 -0.88 5.41
C ALA A 54 -8.09 -1.64 6.55
N LYS A 55 -8.06 -2.97 6.51
CA LYS A 55 -8.62 -3.81 7.59
C LYS A 55 -7.91 -3.60 8.92
N SER A 56 -6.59 -3.42 8.90
CA SER A 56 -5.83 -3.10 10.11
C SER A 56 -6.24 -1.75 10.69
N ILE A 57 -6.42 -0.73 9.84
CA ILE A 57 -6.92 0.58 10.25
C ILE A 57 -8.34 0.49 10.81
N GLU A 58 -9.25 -0.24 10.15
CA GLU A 58 -10.62 -0.46 10.64
C GLU A 58 -10.63 -1.05 12.05
N ASN A 59 -9.81 -2.08 12.28
CA ASN A 59 -9.72 -2.73 13.57
C ASN A 59 -9.14 -1.81 14.65
N ALA A 60 -8.12 -1.02 14.30
CA ALA A 60 -7.54 -0.02 15.20
C ALA A 60 -8.57 1.06 15.59
N ILE A 61 -9.35 1.57 14.63
CA ILE A 61 -10.42 2.54 14.91
C ILE A 61 -11.49 1.93 15.82
N LYS A 62 -11.92 0.68 15.56
CA LYS A 62 -12.90 0.00 16.41
C LYS A 62 -12.40 -0.22 17.83
N LEU A 63 -11.12 -0.57 17.98
CA LEU A 63 -10.49 -0.71 19.28
C LEU A 63 -10.42 0.63 20.02
N LEU A 64 -9.98 1.69 19.32
CA LEU A 64 -9.91 3.04 19.86
C LEU A 64 -11.28 3.56 20.30
N ALA A 65 -12.30 3.36 19.47
CA ALA A 65 -13.67 3.74 19.78
C ALA A 65 -14.18 3.03 21.04
N ALA A 66 -13.81 1.76 21.22
CA ALA A 66 -14.18 0.99 22.41
C ALA A 66 -13.40 1.44 23.67
N SER A 67 -12.12 1.76 23.56
CA SER A 67 -11.28 2.14 24.71
C SER A 67 -11.55 3.56 25.21
N GLU A 68 -11.75 4.50 24.29
CA GLU A 68 -11.96 5.92 24.61
C GLU A 68 -13.44 6.31 24.61
N ASN A 69 -14.34 5.33 24.48
CA ASN A 69 -15.77 5.53 24.47
C ASN A 69 -16.17 6.59 23.44
N ILE A 70 -15.71 6.43 22.20
CA ILE A 70 -16.00 7.29 21.06
C ILE A 70 -17.07 6.61 20.21
N SER A 71 -17.99 7.38 19.62
CA SER A 71 -18.96 6.82 18.67
C SER A 71 -18.29 6.56 17.32
N LEU A 72 -18.53 5.41 16.70
CA LEU A 72 -18.02 5.11 15.35
C LEU A 72 -18.48 6.14 14.31
N SER A 73 -19.63 6.78 14.52
CA SER A 73 -20.14 7.86 13.68
C SER A 73 -19.17 9.04 13.56
N GLU A 74 -18.35 9.31 14.59
CA GLU A 74 -17.37 10.41 14.58
C GLU A 74 -16.23 10.19 13.58
N PHE A 75 -15.99 8.93 13.22
CA PHE A 75 -14.99 8.54 12.23
C PHE A 75 -15.54 8.53 10.80
N VAL A 76 -16.86 8.53 10.60
CA VAL A 76 -17.47 8.45 9.27
C VAL A 76 -17.18 9.73 8.48
N GLY A 77 -16.67 9.56 7.26
CA GLY A 77 -16.25 10.66 6.39
C GLY A 77 -14.89 11.26 6.76
N LYS A 78 -14.20 10.73 7.77
CA LYS A 78 -12.84 11.14 8.09
C LYS A 78 -11.86 10.52 7.10
N THR A 79 -10.87 11.31 6.69
CA THR A 79 -9.80 10.87 5.80
C THR A 79 -8.46 10.86 6.52
N ILE A 80 -7.64 9.85 6.21
CA ILE A 80 -6.24 9.78 6.64
C ILE A 80 -5.39 10.09 5.41
N GLU A 81 -4.73 11.24 5.46
CA GLU A 81 -3.85 11.76 4.43
C GLU A 81 -2.40 11.69 4.91
N PHE A 82 -1.46 11.74 3.98
CA PHE A 82 -0.04 11.65 4.29
C PHE A 82 0.70 12.87 3.73
N ASP A 83 1.66 13.35 4.50
CA ASP A 83 2.58 14.42 4.14
C ASP A 83 4.01 13.88 4.27
N GLY A 84 4.48 13.22 3.22
CA GLY A 84 5.68 12.40 3.32
C GLY A 84 5.42 11.18 4.22
N ASN A 85 6.20 11.05 5.29
CA ASN A 85 6.06 9.90 6.19
C ASN A 85 5.04 10.12 7.31
N ASP A 86 4.51 11.34 7.46
CA ASP A 86 3.64 11.69 8.57
C ASP A 86 2.17 11.54 8.15
N ALA A 87 1.40 10.75 8.90
CA ALA A 87 -0.03 10.64 8.71
C ALA A 87 -0.75 11.82 9.40
N LYS A 88 -1.88 12.25 8.84
CA LYS A 88 -2.74 13.28 9.41
C LYS A 88 -4.20 13.04 9.10
N TRP A 89 -5.08 13.58 9.94
CA TRP A 89 -6.47 13.76 9.55
C TRP A 89 -6.56 14.77 8.41
N GLY A 90 -7.35 14.45 7.39
CA GLY A 90 -7.58 15.34 6.26
C GLY A 90 -8.52 16.51 6.59
N SER A 91 -9.01 17.15 5.53
CA SER A 91 -9.79 18.39 5.62
C SER A 91 -11.08 18.33 6.47
N THR A 92 -11.63 17.12 6.69
CA THR A 92 -12.81 16.93 7.54
C THR A 92 -12.51 16.99 9.05
N GLY A 93 -11.23 17.13 9.42
CA GLY A 93 -10.75 17.30 10.80
C GLY A 93 -10.75 16.00 11.60
N ALA A 94 -10.23 16.03 12.82
CA ALA A 94 -10.19 14.86 13.70
C ALA A 94 -11.59 14.37 14.11
N PRO A 95 -11.77 13.06 14.38
CA PRO A 95 -12.91 12.56 15.13
C PRO A 95 -12.86 13.09 16.57
N LYS A 96 -14.03 13.17 17.22
CA LYS A 96 -14.18 13.76 18.54
C LYS A 96 -14.61 12.73 19.57
N ASP A 97 -14.09 12.84 20.79
CA ASP A 97 -14.58 12.05 21.91
C ASP A 97 -15.93 12.59 22.46
N ARG A 98 -16.44 11.93 23.51
CA ARG A 98 -17.67 12.37 24.21
C ARG A 98 -17.55 13.71 24.92
N GLU A 99 -16.33 14.16 25.18
CA GLU A 99 -16.01 15.45 25.81
C GLU A 99 -15.75 16.55 24.76
N ASN A 100 -15.95 16.24 23.46
CA ASN A 100 -15.72 17.12 22.31
C ASN A 100 -14.24 17.48 22.08
N ASN A 101 -13.32 16.69 22.63
CA ASN A 101 -11.88 16.80 22.36
C ASN A 101 -11.54 16.08 21.05
N ASP A 102 -10.57 16.64 20.33
CA ASP A 102 -10.08 16.06 19.08
C ASP A 102 -9.18 14.87 19.37
N ILE A 103 -9.46 13.74 18.73
CA ILE A 103 -8.64 12.54 18.81
C ILE A 103 -7.58 12.58 17.71
N GLY A 104 -6.34 12.83 18.13
CA GLY A 104 -5.20 12.94 17.24
C GLY A 104 -4.91 11.64 16.48
N ILE A 105 -4.35 11.76 15.27
CA ILE A 105 -3.94 10.61 14.46
C ILE A 105 -2.89 9.74 15.18
N SER A 106 -2.11 10.35 16.07
CA SER A 106 -1.10 9.68 16.88
C SER A 106 -1.67 8.62 17.82
N GLU A 107 -2.96 8.69 18.17
CA GLU A 107 -3.61 7.63 18.94
C GLU A 107 -3.84 6.38 18.10
N LEU A 108 -4.16 6.55 16.81
CA LEU A 108 -4.23 5.43 15.87
C LEU A 108 -2.85 4.85 15.59
N GLU A 109 -1.81 5.68 15.46
CA GLU A 109 -0.44 5.22 15.22
C GLU A 109 0.12 4.34 16.35
N LYS A 110 -0.41 4.46 17.58
CA LYS A 110 -0.08 3.54 18.68
C LYS A 110 -0.64 2.13 18.48
N LEU A 111 -1.69 1.99 17.67
CA LEU A 111 -2.44 0.75 17.48
C LEU A 111 -2.15 0.09 16.12
N VAL A 112 -1.80 0.88 15.12
CA VAL A 112 -1.56 0.40 13.75
C VAL A 112 -0.45 1.20 13.07
N GLU A 113 0.37 0.50 12.30
CA GLU A 113 1.32 1.15 11.39
C GLU A 113 0.55 1.73 10.20
N LEU A 114 0.55 3.06 10.09
CA LEU A 114 -0.08 3.77 8.99
C LEU A 114 0.91 3.93 7.84
N ASN A 115 0.49 3.52 6.64
CA ASN A 115 1.27 3.65 5.43
C ASN A 115 0.43 4.25 4.31
N GLU A 116 1.06 5.00 3.41
CA GLU A 116 0.42 5.56 2.23
C GLU A 116 -0.20 4.46 1.35
N PRO A 117 -1.38 4.71 0.75
CA PRO A 117 -1.95 3.81 -0.26
C PRO A 117 -0.97 3.54 -1.41
N GLN A 118 -0.83 2.26 -1.79
CA GLN A 118 0.10 1.83 -2.83
C GLN A 118 -0.52 1.82 -4.24
N GLN A 119 -1.86 1.85 -4.31
CA GLN A 119 -2.62 1.90 -5.55
C GLN A 119 -2.40 3.19 -6.35
N THR A 120 -2.14 3.03 -7.65
CA THR A 120 -1.92 4.15 -8.57
C THR A 120 -3.14 5.09 -8.61
N GLY A 121 -2.93 6.37 -8.34
CA GLY A 121 -3.98 7.40 -8.36
C GLY A 121 -4.88 7.44 -7.12
N LYS A 122 -4.62 6.61 -6.12
CA LYS A 122 -5.24 6.68 -4.79
C LYS A 122 -4.27 7.39 -3.84
N THR A 123 -4.77 8.31 -3.02
CA THR A 123 -3.89 9.20 -2.25
C THR A 123 -4.16 9.19 -0.74
N HIS A 124 -5.34 8.73 -0.32
CA HIS A 124 -5.73 8.74 1.08
C HIS A 124 -6.64 7.55 1.43
N TRP A 125 -6.73 7.27 2.72
CA TRP A 125 -7.74 6.37 3.28
C TRP A 125 -8.98 7.18 3.65
N GLU A 126 -10.16 6.67 3.31
CA GLU A 126 -11.44 7.24 3.73
C GLU A 126 -12.18 6.22 4.61
N ILE A 127 -12.70 6.69 5.73
CA ILE A 127 -13.54 5.90 6.62
C ILE A 127 -15.00 6.10 6.24
N ILE A 128 -15.65 5.02 5.83
CA ILE A 128 -17.02 5.01 5.32
C ILE A 128 -17.92 4.36 6.36
N GLY A 129 -19.09 4.95 6.60
CA GLY A 129 -20.11 4.39 7.47
C GLY A 129 -20.87 3.25 6.79
N LEU A 130 -21.25 2.24 7.57
CA LEU A 130 -22.10 1.13 7.14
C LEU A 130 -23.37 1.06 7.99
N ASP A 131 -24.51 0.77 7.36
CA ASP A 131 -25.76 0.42 8.07
C ASP A 131 -25.75 -1.02 8.60
N ASP A 132 -26.85 -1.43 9.25
CA ASP A 132 -27.03 -2.77 9.83
C ASP A 132 -26.95 -3.90 8.78
N ASP A 133 -27.28 -3.59 7.53
CA ASP A 133 -27.24 -4.53 6.41
C ASP A 133 -25.86 -4.56 5.71
N GLY A 134 -24.92 -3.70 6.14
CA GLY A 134 -23.58 -3.58 5.58
C GLY A 134 -23.49 -2.71 4.32
N ASN A 135 -24.54 -1.95 4.00
CA ASN A 135 -24.50 -0.99 2.90
C ASN A 135 -23.83 0.31 3.34
N THR A 136 -23.16 0.97 2.41
CA THR A 136 -22.51 2.27 2.66
C THR A 136 -23.53 3.36 2.92
N VAL A 137 -23.34 4.13 3.99
CA VAL A 137 -24.16 5.29 4.32
C VAL A 137 -23.31 6.56 4.35
N THR A 138 -23.86 7.65 3.80
CA THR A 138 -23.22 8.97 3.80
C THR A 138 -23.51 9.75 5.09
N ASN A 139 -24.63 9.45 5.75
CA ASN A 139 -24.99 10.07 7.00
C ASN A 139 -24.37 9.31 8.18
N ALA A 140 -23.47 9.96 8.91
CA ALA A 140 -22.81 9.40 10.08
C ALA A 140 -23.79 8.88 11.16
N ASN A 141 -24.96 9.52 11.30
CA ASN A 141 -25.97 9.12 12.29
C ASN A 141 -26.68 7.80 11.93
N GLN A 142 -26.55 7.34 10.68
CA GLN A 142 -27.09 6.06 10.21
C GLN A 142 -26.04 4.94 10.25
N ALA A 143 -24.78 5.29 10.54
CA ALA A 143 -23.70 4.33 10.56
C ALA A 143 -23.66 3.59 11.90
N VAL A 144 -23.81 2.27 11.84
CA VAL A 144 -23.64 1.37 13.00
C VAL A 144 -22.26 0.71 13.00
N ASN A 145 -21.58 0.72 11.83
CA ASN A 145 -20.26 0.15 11.64
C ASN A 145 -19.47 1.01 10.64
N ILE A 146 -18.20 0.67 10.46
CA ILE A 146 -17.29 1.38 9.55
C ILE A 146 -16.53 0.40 8.64
N LYS A 147 -16.10 0.93 7.51
CA LYS A 147 -15.17 0.33 6.56
C LYS A 147 -14.13 1.38 6.15
N VAL A 148 -12.90 0.97 5.89
CA VAL A 148 -11.85 1.84 5.36
C VAL A 148 -11.61 1.47 3.91
N GLU A 149 -11.55 2.47 3.04
CA GLU A 149 -11.26 2.28 1.61
C GLU A 149 -10.24 3.30 1.13
N VAL A 150 -9.46 2.93 0.11
CA VAL A 150 -8.59 3.90 -0.57
C VAL A 150 -9.39 4.72 -1.59
N ARG A 151 -9.21 6.04 -1.55
CA ARG A 151 -9.89 6.97 -2.45
C ARG A 151 -8.90 7.77 -3.29
N PRO A 152 -9.28 8.17 -4.51
CA PRO A 152 -8.49 9.12 -5.29
C PRO A 152 -8.61 10.51 -4.66
N ALA A 153 -7.61 11.37 -4.86
CA ALA A 153 -7.75 12.79 -4.55
C ALA A 153 -8.95 13.36 -5.32
N GLN A 154 -9.80 14.14 -4.63
CA GLN A 154 -10.88 14.91 -5.26
C GLN A 154 -10.34 16.19 -5.91
#